data_AF-E1KT21-F1
#
_entry.id   AF-E1KT21-F1
#
_cell.length_a   1.000
_cell.length_b   1.000
_cell.length_c   1.000
_cell.angle_alpha   90.00
_cell.angle_beta   90.00
_cell.angle_gamma   90.00
#
_symmetry.space_group_name_H-M   'P 1'
#
loop_
_entity.id
_entity.type
_entity.pdbx_description
1 polymer ?
#
loop_
_entity_poly.entity_id
_entity_poly.type
_entity_poly.pdbx_seq_one_letter_code
_entity_poly.pdbx_strand_id
1 'polypeptide(L)'
;MSLDKISIQYNKALELKKDAKYATALKAELSKPEWKQQFDAIDERLAVVGSKNDFDKCFKQLVDLFDQIYEKITAPGLDAFIGWIEEHTKNNDENIKKLRAFLKKDYESYSSSIDDILSSIAELPQEDEKHLFDTMISDFNKKLKKDVSKFVNAPDKFENNIADFLSNLTNEYSVMCSIPELKYSSADELYTSEQKEKNSIDFYKDIISKAIISSQNLKELDDQEKNISLSNKAKKRISSIKKCIDILLKSGVADRDDEDLKYLFLRFEKEMLDTNGEVSAFLSSYMANTWEPLEIKYNNIKEFYDSPTMSFEESDWKDFEKGADITALVSDYNSVRSGSVLPQLRAFKQEELNNKITSCDKKISELKKKEDNTSSTIVDFFKEILTTYNNKKPLLLKLVEKHPELQSKYDSIYAQGKCTTTIENGINTIQAGSFLVALEEGTIFDMITDMNSIKNTFLEILKQSQLEEQINWLNSLESTEIDNEHFKPEFISELVSNGLITLSFKKEF
;
A
#
# COMPACT_ATOMS: atom_id res chain seq x y z
N MET A 1 12.21 55.41 49.65
CA MET A 1 12.14 55.44 48.17
C MET A 1 12.41 56.87 47.72
N SER A 2 13.33 57.11 46.78
CA SER A 2 13.49 58.46 46.20
C SER A 2 12.42 58.73 45.15
N LEU A 3 11.93 59.98 45.06
CA LEU A 3 10.96 60.44 44.05
C LEU A 3 11.40 60.12 42.61
N ASP A 4 12.70 60.01 42.37
CA ASP A 4 13.27 59.65 41.07
C ASP A 4 12.83 58.25 40.61
N LYS A 5 12.74 57.28 41.54
CA LYS A 5 12.32 55.91 41.21
C LYS A 5 10.86 55.86 40.74
N ILE A 6 9.99 56.63 41.40
CA ILE A 6 8.57 56.73 41.09
C ILE A 6 8.37 57.42 39.73
N SER A 7 9.16 58.46 39.44
CA SER A 7 9.09 59.18 38.16
C SER A 7 9.54 58.32 36.97
N ILE A 8 10.60 57.52 37.14
CA ILE A 8 11.06 56.57 36.11
C ILE A 8 10.00 55.51 35.84
N GLN A 9 9.41 54.93 36.89
CA GLN A 9 8.32 53.97 36.78
C GLN A 9 7.12 54.59 36.06
N TYR A 10 6.68 55.78 36.46
CA TYR A 10 5.56 56.46 35.81
C TYR A 10 5.77 56.68 34.30
N ASN A 11 6.96 57.10 33.87
CA ASN A 11 7.26 57.27 32.45
C ASN A 11 7.28 55.95 31.68
N LYS A 12 7.80 54.87 32.28
CA LYS A 12 7.76 53.52 31.68
C LYS A 12 6.33 53.01 31.51
N ALA A 13 5.46 53.26 32.50
CA ALA A 13 4.05 52.94 32.44
C ALA A 13 3.30 53.73 31.35
N LEU A 14 3.66 55.00 31.12
CA LEU A 14 3.08 55.81 30.05
C LEU A 14 3.44 55.30 28.65
N GLU A 15 4.64 54.79 28.42
CA GLU A 15 5.02 54.18 27.14
C GLU A 15 4.28 52.86 26.89
N LEU A 16 4.19 51.98 27.90
CA LEU A 16 3.47 50.69 27.77
C LEU A 16 1.96 50.88 27.56
N LYS A 17 1.36 51.95 28.09
CA LYS A 17 -0.05 52.31 27.85
C LYS A 17 -0.35 52.68 26.39
N LYS A 18 0.68 53.04 25.61
CA LYS A 18 0.53 53.35 24.17
C LYS A 18 0.53 52.08 23.30
N ASP A 19 0.91 50.92 23.86
CA ASP A 19 0.86 49.65 23.13
C ASP A 19 -0.59 49.26 22.86
N ALA A 20 -0.95 49.18 21.57
CA ALA A 20 -2.29 48.85 21.12
C ALA A 20 -2.77 47.47 21.60
N LYS A 21 -1.84 46.54 21.86
CA LYS A 21 -2.14 45.17 22.31
C LYS A 21 -2.84 45.13 23.66
N TYR A 22 -2.50 46.03 24.58
CA TYR A 22 -2.99 46.03 25.96
C TYR A 22 -3.84 47.25 26.33
N ALA A 23 -3.89 48.28 25.47
CA ALA A 23 -4.57 49.54 25.74
C ALA A 23 -6.04 49.38 26.21
N THR A 24 -6.81 48.47 25.60
CA THR A 24 -8.23 48.26 25.95
C THR A 24 -8.39 47.59 27.32
N ALA A 25 -7.61 46.54 27.59
CA ALA A 25 -7.65 45.82 28.87
C ALA A 25 -7.15 46.72 30.02
N LEU A 26 -6.06 47.46 29.80
CA LEU A 26 -5.53 48.44 30.74
C LEU A 26 -6.54 49.55 31.03
N LYS A 27 -7.23 50.07 30.01
CA LYS A 27 -8.26 51.09 30.20
C LYS A 27 -9.43 50.57 31.02
N ALA A 28 -9.88 49.34 30.78
CA ALA A 28 -10.93 48.71 31.56
C ALA A 28 -10.52 48.52 33.04
N GLU A 29 -9.31 47.98 33.27
CA GLU A 29 -8.76 47.75 34.61
C GLU A 29 -8.62 49.05 35.42
N LEU A 30 -8.03 50.09 34.82
CA LEU A 30 -7.83 51.39 35.46
C LEU A 30 -9.14 52.17 35.67
N SER A 31 -10.24 51.77 35.01
CA SER A 31 -11.57 52.36 35.20
C SER A 31 -12.37 51.68 36.31
N LYS A 32 -11.84 50.60 36.93
CA LYS A 32 -12.54 49.91 38.01
C LYS A 32 -12.72 50.83 39.23
N PRO A 33 -13.91 50.83 39.85
CA PRO A 33 -14.21 51.71 40.98
C PRO A 33 -13.38 51.39 42.23
N GLU A 34 -12.85 50.17 42.34
CA GLU A 34 -12.02 49.73 43.46
C GLU A 34 -10.75 50.56 43.63
N TRP A 35 -10.09 50.99 42.53
CA TRP A 35 -8.90 51.85 42.61
C TRP A 35 -9.22 53.22 43.17
N LYS A 36 -10.35 53.79 42.72
CA LYS A 36 -10.85 55.06 43.19
C LYS A 36 -11.25 55.00 44.67
N GLN A 37 -11.96 53.94 45.07
CA GLN A 37 -12.34 53.72 46.47
C GLN A 37 -11.13 53.59 47.39
N GLN A 38 -10.08 52.86 46.96
CA GLN A 38 -8.85 52.75 47.74
C GLN A 38 -8.10 54.08 47.85
N PHE A 39 -8.07 54.87 46.77
CA PHE A 39 -7.48 56.20 46.78
C PHE A 39 -8.24 57.15 47.70
N ASP A 40 -9.57 57.23 47.56
CA ASP A 40 -10.44 58.10 48.36
C ASP A 40 -10.31 57.74 49.86
N ALA A 41 -10.22 56.46 50.22
CA ALA A 41 -10.01 56.02 51.60
C ALA A 41 -8.63 56.40 52.18
N ILE A 42 -7.60 56.50 51.33
CA ILE A 42 -6.27 56.99 51.74
C ILE A 42 -6.29 58.51 51.89
N ASP A 43 -6.97 59.23 50.99
CA ASP A 43 -7.11 60.68 51.01
C ASP A 43 -7.90 61.18 52.23
N GLU A 44 -9.01 60.52 52.55
CA GLU A 44 -9.79 60.76 53.78
C GLU A 44 -8.95 60.56 55.04
N ARG A 45 -8.07 59.56 55.06
CA ARG A 45 -7.15 59.32 56.19
C ARG A 45 -6.06 60.37 56.26
N LEU A 46 -5.49 60.77 55.12
CA LEU A 46 -4.49 61.84 55.03
C LEU A 46 -5.03 63.17 55.57
N ALA A 47 -6.31 63.47 55.34
CA ALA A 47 -6.96 64.69 55.81
C ALA A 47 -7.03 64.84 57.35
N VAL A 48 -6.88 63.73 58.10
CA VAL A 48 -7.00 63.69 59.57
C VAL A 48 -5.69 63.26 60.26
N VAL A 49 -4.56 63.27 59.55
CA VAL A 49 -3.25 62.87 60.10
C VAL A 49 -2.76 63.87 61.16
N GLY A 50 -2.67 63.42 62.40
CA GLY A 50 -2.16 64.21 63.53
C GLY A 50 -0.74 63.87 63.97
N SER A 51 -0.12 62.81 63.42
CA SER A 51 1.19 62.34 63.83
C SER A 51 2.06 61.91 62.65
N LYS A 52 3.39 62.01 62.81
CA LYS A 52 4.37 61.54 61.82
C LYS A 52 4.21 60.05 61.50
N ASN A 53 3.85 59.24 62.49
CA ASN A 53 3.68 57.79 62.31
C ASN A 53 2.43 57.46 61.47
N ASP A 54 1.36 58.25 61.61
CA ASP A 54 0.15 58.09 60.80
C ASP A 54 0.35 58.60 59.37
N PHE A 55 1.15 59.67 59.20
CA PHE A 55 1.63 60.12 57.90
C PHE A 55 2.42 59.01 57.19
N ASP A 56 3.41 58.41 57.87
CA ASP A 56 4.25 57.36 57.31
C ASP A 56 3.43 56.12 56.90
N LYS A 57 2.38 55.77 57.67
CA LYS A 57 1.42 54.72 57.30
C LYS A 57 0.61 55.06 56.05
N CYS A 58 0.03 56.26 55.98
CA CYS A 58 -0.76 56.68 54.82
C CYS A 58 0.12 56.78 53.56
N PHE A 59 1.33 57.33 53.70
CA PHE A 59 2.31 57.38 52.62
C PHE A 59 2.69 55.98 52.13
N LYS A 60 2.90 55.02 53.04
CA LYS A 60 3.13 53.62 52.67
C LYS A 60 1.94 53.03 51.92
N GLN A 61 0.71 53.27 52.35
CA GLN A 61 -0.49 52.80 51.64
C GLN A 61 -0.63 53.43 50.24
N LEU A 62 -0.25 54.70 50.09
CA LEU A 62 -0.27 55.39 48.78
C LEU A 62 0.81 54.84 47.84
N VAL A 63 2.00 54.54 48.37
CA VAL A 63 3.06 53.83 47.64
C VAL A 63 2.59 52.42 47.26
N ASP A 64 1.94 51.69 48.17
CA ASP A 64 1.42 50.36 47.90
C ASP A 64 0.31 50.39 46.82
N LEU A 65 -0.57 51.40 46.83
CA LEU A 65 -1.59 51.61 45.79
C LEU A 65 -0.96 51.97 44.44
N PHE A 66 0.04 52.85 44.44
CA PHE A 66 0.79 53.17 43.22
C PHE A 66 1.49 51.93 42.65
N ASP A 67 2.14 51.13 43.50
CA ASP A 67 2.84 49.91 43.09
C ASP A 67 1.86 48.87 42.51
N GLN A 68 0.63 48.76 43.05
CA GLN A 68 -0.42 47.90 42.51
C GLN A 68 -0.91 48.36 41.12
N ILE A 69 -1.17 49.66 40.95
CA ILE A 69 -1.60 50.23 39.67
C ILE A 69 -0.46 50.15 38.64
N TYR A 70 0.76 50.44 39.06
CA TYR A 70 1.97 50.35 38.24
C TYR A 70 2.21 48.91 37.75
N GLU A 71 2.02 47.90 38.60
CA GLU A 71 2.07 46.49 38.21
C GLU A 71 1.06 46.16 37.11
N LYS A 72 -0.20 46.59 37.26
CA LYS A 72 -1.22 46.37 36.22
C LYS A 72 -0.82 46.96 34.88
N ILE A 73 -0.19 48.13 34.87
CA ILE A 73 0.23 48.82 33.64
C ILE A 73 1.49 48.19 33.03
N THR A 74 2.41 47.71 33.87
CA THR A 74 3.73 47.26 33.42
C THR A 74 3.88 45.76 33.20
N ALA A 75 2.92 44.96 33.67
CA ALA A 75 2.88 43.51 33.44
C ALA A 75 1.50 43.00 32.97
N PRO A 76 0.85 43.60 31.95
CA PRO A 76 -0.46 43.15 31.47
C PRO A 76 -0.41 41.71 30.91
N GLY A 77 0.71 41.31 30.28
CA GLY A 77 0.94 39.94 29.81
C GLY A 77 1.03 38.93 30.96
N LEU A 78 1.61 39.30 32.11
CA LEU A 78 1.65 38.45 33.30
C LEU A 78 0.25 38.13 33.80
N ASP A 79 -0.61 39.14 33.94
CA ASP A 79 -1.97 38.92 34.44
C ASP A 79 -2.81 38.10 33.46
N ALA A 80 -2.67 38.32 32.15
CA ALA A 80 -3.34 37.51 31.13
C ALA A 80 -2.86 36.05 31.15
N PHE A 81 -1.55 35.82 31.31
CA PHE A 81 -0.98 34.48 31.42
C PHE A 81 -1.39 33.76 32.71
N ILE A 82 -1.42 34.47 33.84
CA ILE A 82 -1.93 33.90 35.10
C ILE A 82 -3.42 33.59 34.98
N GLY A 83 -4.23 34.46 34.38
CA GLY A 83 -5.65 34.18 34.12
C GLY A 83 -5.84 32.94 33.25
N TRP A 84 -5.05 32.80 32.18
CA TRP A 84 -5.03 31.60 31.37
C TRP A 84 -4.63 30.34 32.19
N ILE A 85 -3.64 30.43 33.08
CA ILE A 85 -3.28 29.33 33.98
C ILE A 85 -4.44 28.99 34.93
N GLU A 86 -5.11 29.98 35.51
CA GLU A 86 -6.22 29.82 36.45
C GLU A 86 -7.40 29.08 35.83
N GLU A 87 -7.77 29.44 34.60
CA GLU A 87 -8.83 28.77 33.83
C GLU A 87 -8.54 27.27 33.59
N HIS A 88 -7.26 26.89 33.58
CA HIS A 88 -6.79 25.59 33.13
C HIS A 88 -6.17 24.70 34.20
N THR A 89 -5.98 25.23 35.41
CA THR A 89 -5.39 24.51 36.55
C THR A 89 -6.35 24.57 37.76
N LYS A 90 -7.44 23.80 37.69
CA LYS A 90 -8.44 23.75 38.77
C LYS A 90 -7.80 23.44 40.14
N ASN A 91 -8.12 24.25 41.16
CA ASN A 91 -7.83 24.06 42.60
C ASN A 91 -6.38 24.28 43.09
N ASN A 92 -5.66 25.31 42.60
CA ASN A 92 -4.31 25.61 43.09
C ASN A 92 -3.99 27.09 43.33
N ASP A 93 -4.97 27.86 43.79
CA ASP A 93 -4.87 29.31 44.01
C ASP A 93 -3.60 29.73 44.77
N GLU A 94 -3.20 28.96 45.78
CA GLU A 94 -1.99 29.26 46.57
C GLU A 94 -0.69 29.07 45.77
N ASN A 95 -0.62 28.02 44.94
CA ASN A 95 0.56 27.78 44.11
C ASN A 95 0.59 28.70 42.88
N ILE A 96 -0.56 29.09 42.35
CA ILE A 96 -0.68 30.11 41.30
C ILE A 96 -0.22 31.47 41.85
N LYS A 97 -0.61 31.84 43.07
CA LYS A 97 -0.09 33.05 43.75
C LYS A 97 1.42 33.01 43.90
N LYS A 98 2.00 31.85 44.26
CA LYS A 98 3.46 31.68 44.32
C LYS A 98 4.11 31.82 42.94
N LEU A 99 3.53 31.25 41.89
CA LEU A 99 4.03 31.38 40.52
C LEU A 99 3.96 32.84 40.05
N ARG A 100 2.84 33.54 40.29
CA ARG A 100 2.69 34.96 39.99
C ARG A 100 3.73 35.80 40.73
N ALA A 101 3.90 35.56 42.04
CA ALA A 101 4.91 36.25 42.83
C ALA A 101 6.34 35.97 42.35
N PHE A 102 6.61 34.76 41.86
CA PHE A 102 7.89 34.39 41.29
C PHE A 102 8.15 35.14 39.97
N LEU A 103 7.25 35.00 39.00
CA LEU A 103 7.35 35.64 37.68
C LEU A 103 7.41 37.17 37.79
N LYS A 104 6.69 37.76 38.76
CA LYS A 104 6.70 39.20 39.01
C LYS A 104 8.08 39.73 39.41
N LYS A 105 8.89 38.96 40.15
CA LYS A 105 10.22 39.41 40.62
C LYS A 105 11.16 39.71 39.46
N ASP A 106 11.01 39.01 38.35
CA ASP A 106 11.89 39.10 37.18
C ASP A 106 11.07 39.11 35.87
N TYR A 107 9.94 39.84 35.87
CA TYR A 107 8.99 39.82 34.75
C TYR A 107 9.63 40.29 33.44
N GLU A 108 10.55 41.26 33.49
CA GLU A 108 11.23 41.76 32.29
C GLU A 108 11.93 40.63 31.54
N SER A 109 12.55 39.68 32.26
CA SER A 109 13.24 38.52 31.71
C SER A 109 12.31 37.48 31.08
N TYR A 110 11.03 37.44 31.47
CA TYR A 110 10.04 36.46 30.99
C TYR A 110 8.95 37.06 30.08
N SER A 111 8.86 38.39 30.02
CA SER A 111 7.79 39.13 29.35
C SER A 111 7.61 38.74 27.89
N SER A 112 8.70 38.65 27.12
CA SER A 112 8.65 38.23 25.71
C SER A 112 8.07 36.83 25.56
N SER A 113 8.56 35.85 26.33
CA SER A 113 8.08 34.46 26.23
C SER A 113 6.61 34.33 26.60
N ILE A 114 6.16 35.07 27.63
CA ILE A 114 4.76 35.13 28.04
C ILE A 114 3.90 35.73 26.91
N ASP A 115 4.33 36.84 26.33
CA ASP A 115 3.62 37.51 25.25
C ASP A 115 3.55 36.64 23.98
N ASP A 116 4.60 35.89 23.67
CA ASP A 116 4.67 34.95 22.55
C ASP A 116 3.70 33.77 22.74
N ILE A 117 3.65 33.19 23.95
CA ILE A 117 2.71 32.12 24.31
C ILE A 117 1.26 32.60 24.14
N LEU A 118 0.92 33.75 24.73
CA LEU A 118 -0.43 34.31 24.66
C LEU A 118 -0.86 34.62 23.22
N SER A 119 0.05 35.18 22.42
CA SER A 119 -0.23 35.47 21.01
C SER A 119 -0.48 34.18 20.23
N SER A 120 0.35 33.15 20.46
CA SER A 120 0.18 31.84 19.81
C SER A 120 -1.13 31.15 20.21
N ILE A 121 -1.54 31.24 21.48
CA ILE A 121 -2.82 30.70 21.95
C ILE A 121 -4.00 31.38 21.22
N ALA A 122 -3.92 32.70 21.02
CA ALA A 122 -4.96 33.46 20.31
C ALA A 122 -5.00 33.17 18.80
N GLU A 123 -3.86 32.81 18.19
CA GLU A 123 -3.77 32.46 16.76
C GLU A 123 -4.25 31.04 16.44
N LEU A 124 -4.27 30.14 17.43
CA LEU A 124 -4.80 28.81 17.23
C LEU A 124 -6.33 28.87 16.97
N PRO A 125 -6.85 27.94 16.14
CA PRO A 125 -8.28 27.85 15.90
C PRO A 125 -9.06 27.71 17.21
N GLN A 126 -10.09 28.56 17.38
CA GLN A 126 -10.90 28.64 18.60
C GLN A 126 -12.09 27.69 18.51
N GLU A 127 -12.65 27.29 19.67
CA GLU A 127 -13.71 26.28 19.76
C GLU A 127 -15.04 26.66 19.06
N ASP A 128 -15.19 27.93 18.65
CA ASP A 128 -16.42 28.47 18.07
C ASP A 128 -16.54 28.21 16.55
N GLU A 129 -15.44 27.81 15.89
CA GLU A 129 -15.39 27.48 14.47
C GLU A 129 -15.11 25.98 14.29
N LYS A 130 -15.77 25.34 13.31
CA LYS A 130 -15.58 23.91 13.04
C LYS A 130 -14.37 23.72 12.11
N HIS A 131 -13.31 23.11 12.64
CA HIS A 131 -12.12 22.77 11.85
C HIS A 131 -11.97 21.26 11.66
N LEU A 132 -11.24 20.87 10.63
CA LEU A 132 -11.00 19.47 10.28
C LEU A 132 -10.27 18.73 11.41
N PHE A 133 -9.37 19.43 12.12
CA PHE A 133 -8.50 18.88 13.16
C PHE A 133 -8.87 19.31 14.58
N ASP A 134 -10.14 19.65 14.85
CA ASP A 134 -10.63 20.07 16.17
C ASP A 134 -10.26 19.09 17.29
N THR A 135 -10.33 17.78 17.02
CA THR A 135 -9.99 16.75 18.03
C THR A 135 -8.50 16.77 18.35
N MET A 136 -7.65 17.03 17.35
CA MET A 136 -6.20 17.15 17.55
C MET A 136 -5.84 18.39 18.38
N ILE A 137 -6.47 19.53 18.07
CA ILE A 137 -6.28 20.78 18.81
C ILE A 137 -6.76 20.61 20.26
N SER A 138 -7.92 19.99 20.47
CA SER A 138 -8.46 19.70 21.79
C SER A 138 -7.56 18.76 22.60
N ASP A 139 -7.04 17.68 21.98
CA ASP A 139 -6.12 16.74 22.63
C ASP A 139 -4.78 17.39 22.97
N PHE A 140 -4.23 18.23 22.08
CA PHE A 140 -3.04 19.05 22.34
C PHE A 140 -3.24 19.95 23.56
N ASN A 141 -4.30 20.75 23.55
CA ASN A 141 -4.64 21.66 24.63
C ASN A 141 -4.83 20.91 25.95
N LYS A 142 -5.55 19.80 25.94
CA LYS A 142 -5.78 18.97 27.13
C LYS A 142 -4.47 18.43 27.72
N LYS A 143 -3.53 17.98 26.88
CA LYS A 143 -2.23 17.46 27.33
C LYS A 143 -1.32 18.56 27.87
N LEU A 144 -1.22 19.69 27.18
CA LEU A 144 -0.45 20.83 27.68
C LEU A 144 -1.02 21.38 28.99
N LYS A 145 -2.35 21.53 29.10
CA LYS A 145 -3.00 21.98 30.35
C LYS A 145 -2.66 21.05 31.53
N LYS A 146 -2.53 19.74 31.28
CA LYS A 146 -2.09 18.77 32.29
C LYS A 146 -0.63 19.00 32.69
N ASP A 147 0.26 19.31 31.76
CA ASP A 147 1.68 19.57 32.06
C ASP A 147 1.88 20.92 32.77
N VAL A 148 1.13 21.95 32.38
CA VAL A 148 1.02 23.22 33.12
C VAL A 148 0.54 22.97 34.54
N SER A 149 -0.53 22.18 34.71
CA SER A 149 -1.02 21.80 36.04
C SER A 149 0.09 21.14 36.87
N LYS A 150 0.78 20.13 36.33
CA LYS A 150 1.87 19.45 37.05
C LYS A 150 2.99 20.42 37.47
N PHE A 151 3.37 21.35 36.59
CA PHE A 151 4.39 22.35 36.90
C PHE A 151 3.93 23.30 38.01
N VAL A 152 2.73 23.87 37.87
CA VAL A 152 2.16 24.82 38.83
C VAL A 152 2.08 24.24 40.24
N ASN A 153 1.73 22.97 40.41
CA ASN A 153 1.74 22.34 41.75
C ASN A 153 3.04 21.64 42.17
N ALA A 154 4.16 22.03 41.57
CA ALA A 154 5.51 21.78 42.08
C ALA A 154 6.27 23.11 42.28
N PRO A 155 5.88 23.94 43.28
CA PRO A 155 6.42 25.29 43.46
C PRO A 155 7.93 25.32 43.79
N ASP A 156 8.46 24.21 44.31
CA ASP A 156 9.90 23.99 44.53
C ASP A 156 10.71 24.00 43.23
N LYS A 157 10.07 23.75 42.08
CA LYS A 157 10.73 23.73 40.77
C LYS A 157 10.79 25.08 40.08
N PHE A 158 10.09 26.11 40.59
CA PHE A 158 10.03 27.41 39.89
C PHE A 158 11.41 28.04 39.72
N GLU A 159 12.25 28.00 40.75
CA GLU A 159 13.56 28.65 40.74
C GLU A 159 14.51 28.09 39.66
N ASN A 160 14.44 26.78 39.39
CA ASN A 160 15.38 26.12 38.48
C ASN A 160 14.79 25.77 37.11
N ASN A 161 13.45 25.75 36.95
CA ASN A 161 12.81 25.19 35.75
C ASN A 161 11.86 26.16 35.04
N ILE A 162 11.64 27.39 35.55
CA ILE A 162 10.69 28.34 34.93
C ILE A 162 11.07 28.75 33.51
N ALA A 163 12.36 28.97 33.24
CA ALA A 163 12.84 29.37 31.92
C ALA A 163 12.62 28.24 30.91
N ASP A 164 12.99 27.01 31.29
CA ASP A 164 12.75 25.81 30.48
C ASP A 164 11.26 25.56 30.26
N PHE A 165 10.43 25.76 31.29
CA PHE A 165 8.98 25.62 31.20
C PHE A 165 8.37 26.62 30.19
N LEU A 166 8.72 27.90 30.29
CA LEU A 166 8.24 28.93 29.37
C LEU A 166 8.76 28.67 27.94
N SER A 167 10.04 28.35 27.79
CA SER A 167 10.64 28.00 26.50
C SER A 167 9.93 26.81 25.83
N ASN A 168 9.64 25.75 26.60
CA ASN A 168 8.90 24.59 26.11
C ASN A 168 7.47 24.95 25.68
N LEU A 169 6.75 25.76 26.44
CA LEU A 169 5.41 26.24 26.05
C LEU A 169 5.44 27.10 24.80
N THR A 170 6.37 28.07 24.73
CA THR A 170 6.57 28.93 23.55
C THR A 170 6.81 28.06 22.32
N ASN A 171 7.71 27.08 22.41
CA ASN A 171 8.02 26.18 21.31
C ASN A 171 6.81 25.33 20.89
N GLU A 172 6.11 24.69 21.83
CA GLU A 172 4.96 23.84 21.53
C GLU A 172 3.84 24.62 20.82
N TYR A 173 3.47 25.80 21.33
CA TYR A 173 2.41 26.62 20.73
C TYR A 173 2.85 27.23 19.39
N SER A 174 4.08 27.75 19.29
CA SER A 174 4.61 28.31 18.04
C SER A 174 4.65 27.26 16.93
N VAL A 175 5.12 26.04 17.24
CA VAL A 175 5.16 24.94 16.28
C VAL A 175 3.75 24.54 15.87
N MET A 176 2.76 24.52 16.76
CA MET A 176 1.36 24.27 16.39
C MET A 176 0.80 25.36 15.46
N CYS A 177 1.02 26.64 15.77
CA CYS A 177 0.55 27.75 14.92
C CYS A 177 1.16 27.72 13.52
N SER A 178 2.38 27.18 13.39
CA SER A 178 3.06 27.01 12.11
C SER A 178 2.46 25.92 11.19
N ILE A 179 1.46 25.15 11.66
CA ILE A 179 0.80 24.09 10.89
C ILE A 179 -0.42 24.69 10.17
N PRO A 180 -0.33 25.00 8.86
CA PRO A 180 -1.41 25.65 8.14
C PRO A 180 -2.68 24.79 8.09
N GLU A 181 -2.54 23.46 8.06
CA GLU A 181 -3.66 22.52 7.93
C GLU A 181 -4.61 22.54 9.14
N LEU A 182 -4.17 23.02 10.31
CA LEU A 182 -5.04 23.14 11.48
C LEU A 182 -6.18 24.14 11.27
N LYS A 183 -6.03 25.08 10.34
CA LYS A 183 -7.06 26.07 10.00
C LYS A 183 -8.07 25.55 8.99
N TYR A 184 -7.83 24.38 8.39
CA TYR A 184 -8.70 23.82 7.36
C TYR A 184 -10.07 23.46 7.92
N SER A 185 -11.11 23.71 7.14
CA SER A 185 -12.50 23.41 7.48
C SER A 185 -12.97 22.09 6.88
N SER A 186 -12.30 21.61 5.83
CA SER A 186 -12.69 20.43 5.06
C SER A 186 -11.49 19.61 4.58
N ALA A 187 -11.73 18.33 4.27
CA ALA A 187 -10.70 17.45 3.72
C ALA A 187 -10.20 17.91 2.35
N ASP A 188 -11.03 18.64 1.57
CA ASP A 188 -10.67 19.18 0.26
C ASP A 188 -9.46 20.13 0.32
N GLU A 189 -9.26 20.81 1.44
CA GLU A 189 -8.12 21.72 1.62
C GLU A 189 -6.79 20.98 1.81
N LEU A 190 -6.82 19.67 2.12
CA LEU A 190 -5.61 18.83 2.21
C LEU A 190 -5.01 18.51 0.83
N TYR A 191 -5.83 18.57 -0.22
CA TYR A 191 -5.44 18.15 -1.57
C TYR A 191 -4.65 19.25 -2.28
N THR A 192 -3.61 18.87 -3.01
CA THR A 192 -2.90 19.78 -3.91
C THR A 192 -3.80 20.15 -5.11
N SER A 193 -3.46 21.22 -5.84
CA SER A 193 -4.21 21.60 -7.05
C SER A 193 -4.24 20.48 -8.08
N GLU A 194 -3.11 19.79 -8.30
CA GLU A 194 -3.02 18.64 -9.21
C GLU A 194 -3.91 17.48 -8.76
N GLN A 195 -3.99 17.25 -7.46
CA GLN A 195 -4.87 16.23 -6.88
C GLN A 195 -6.34 16.57 -7.13
N LYS A 196 -6.76 17.83 -6.92
CA LYS A 196 -8.15 18.29 -7.12
C LYS A 196 -8.63 18.19 -8.57
N GLU A 197 -7.73 18.31 -9.54
CA GLU A 197 -8.06 18.14 -10.95
C GLU A 197 -8.37 16.68 -11.31
N LYS A 198 -7.98 15.72 -10.46
CA LYS A 198 -8.31 14.31 -10.62
C LYS A 198 -9.68 14.03 -10.03
N ASN A 199 -10.64 13.66 -10.89
CA ASN A 199 -11.98 13.19 -10.48
C ASN A 199 -11.93 11.91 -9.61
N SER A 200 -10.77 11.29 -9.42
CA SER A 200 -10.58 10.06 -8.65
C SER A 200 -10.53 10.25 -7.13
N ILE A 201 -10.42 11.48 -6.59
CA ILE A 201 -10.36 11.68 -5.14
C ILE A 201 -11.65 11.27 -4.43
N ASP A 202 -12.80 11.55 -5.05
CA ASP A 202 -14.11 11.23 -4.48
C ASP A 202 -14.29 9.72 -4.23
N PHE A 203 -13.62 8.88 -5.03
CA PHE A 203 -13.58 7.43 -4.85
C PHE A 203 -12.93 7.03 -3.52
N TYR A 204 -11.94 7.79 -3.04
CA TYR A 204 -11.16 7.48 -1.83
C TYR A 204 -11.65 8.22 -0.58
N LYS A 205 -12.70 9.03 -0.67
CA LYS A 205 -13.12 9.96 0.39
C LYS A 205 -13.35 9.31 1.76
N ASP A 206 -13.91 8.10 1.78
CA ASP A 206 -14.26 7.41 3.04
C ASP A 206 -13.00 6.87 3.73
N ILE A 207 -12.05 6.35 2.94
CA ILE A 207 -10.73 5.93 3.42
C ILE A 207 -9.96 7.15 3.97
N ILE A 208 -9.95 8.26 3.23
CA ILE A 208 -9.28 9.51 3.66
C ILE A 208 -9.91 10.04 4.96
N SER A 209 -11.23 10.06 5.04
CA SER A 209 -11.97 10.48 6.24
C SER A 209 -11.62 9.61 7.45
N LYS A 210 -11.52 8.29 7.26
CA LYS A 210 -11.08 7.37 8.31
C LYS A 210 -9.63 7.64 8.73
N ALA A 211 -8.73 7.92 7.79
CA ALA A 211 -7.33 8.26 8.11
C ALA A 211 -7.23 9.53 8.95
N ILE A 212 -8.04 10.54 8.64
CA ILE A 212 -8.13 11.80 9.41
C ILE A 212 -8.61 11.51 10.82
N ILE A 213 -9.75 10.81 10.98
CA ILE A 213 -10.34 10.49 12.29
C ILE A 213 -9.36 9.71 13.17
N SER A 214 -8.73 8.67 12.63
CA SER A 214 -7.80 7.82 13.38
C SER A 214 -6.51 8.53 13.81
N SER A 215 -6.12 9.60 13.12
CA SER A 215 -4.82 10.26 13.31
C SER A 215 -4.88 11.51 14.20
N GLN A 216 -6.04 11.90 14.73
CA GLN A 216 -6.16 13.15 15.50
C GLN A 216 -5.61 13.06 16.93
N ASN A 217 -5.48 11.85 17.49
CA ASN A 217 -4.97 11.69 18.85
C ASN A 217 -3.42 11.74 18.88
N LEU A 218 -2.88 12.55 19.79
CA LEU A 218 -1.44 12.76 19.97
C LEU A 218 -0.81 11.77 20.97
N LYS A 219 -1.38 10.57 21.13
CA LYS A 219 -0.73 9.51 21.91
C LYS A 219 0.49 9.01 21.15
N GLU A 220 1.47 8.52 21.90
CA GLU A 220 2.64 7.84 21.34
C GLU A 220 2.18 6.60 20.58
N LEU A 221 2.62 6.47 19.32
CA LEU A 221 2.36 5.29 18.50
C LEU A 221 3.46 4.24 18.65
N ASP A 222 4.67 4.66 19.01
CA ASP A 222 5.84 3.81 19.19
C ASP A 222 6.84 4.38 20.20
N ASP A 223 7.89 3.62 20.52
CA ASP A 223 8.94 4.01 21.44
C ASP A 223 9.79 5.21 20.96
N GLN A 224 9.85 5.45 19.66
CA GLN A 224 10.59 6.57 19.08
C GLN A 224 9.88 7.91 19.34
N GLU A 225 8.56 7.87 19.54
CA GLU A 225 7.75 9.06 19.84
C GLU A 225 7.77 9.50 21.31
N LYS A 226 8.37 8.74 22.22
CA LYS A 226 8.46 9.07 23.64
C LYS A 226 9.13 10.42 23.91
N ASN A 227 10.11 10.78 23.08
CA ASN A 227 10.88 12.02 23.22
C ASN A 227 10.46 13.12 22.24
N ILE A 228 9.32 12.94 21.54
CA ILE A 228 8.84 13.90 20.54
C ILE A 228 7.79 14.81 21.19
N SER A 229 7.96 16.11 20.97
CA SER A 229 7.03 17.16 21.40
C SER A 229 5.62 16.94 20.83
N LEU A 230 4.60 17.43 21.51
CA LEU A 230 3.20 17.22 21.11
C LEU A 230 2.90 17.85 19.74
N SER A 231 3.44 19.04 19.51
CA SER A 231 3.37 19.77 18.24
C SER A 231 4.04 19.01 17.07
N ASN A 232 5.18 18.36 17.31
CA ASN A 232 5.82 17.54 16.29
C ASN A 232 5.07 16.23 16.03
N LYS A 233 4.41 15.66 17.05
CA LYS A 233 3.46 14.55 16.84
C LYS A 233 2.32 14.99 15.92
N ALA A 234 1.71 16.17 16.14
CA ALA A 234 0.67 16.71 15.27
C ALA A 234 1.15 16.86 13.81
N LYS A 235 2.32 17.45 13.60
CA LYS A 235 2.96 17.54 12.25
C LYS A 235 3.12 16.18 11.60
N LYS A 236 3.62 15.18 12.34
CA LYS A 236 3.77 13.81 11.85
C LYS A 236 2.43 13.20 11.44
N ARG A 237 1.38 13.34 12.25
CA ARG A 237 0.04 12.81 11.94
C ARG A 237 -0.52 13.42 10.66
N ILE A 238 -0.45 14.75 10.50
CA ILE A 238 -0.94 15.45 9.30
C ILE A 238 -0.11 15.04 8.06
N SER A 239 1.21 14.96 8.19
CA SER A 239 2.07 14.45 7.11
C SER A 239 1.72 13.02 6.72
N SER A 240 1.41 12.16 7.70
CA SER A 240 0.98 10.78 7.46
C SER A 240 -0.35 10.72 6.69
N ILE A 241 -1.35 11.55 7.04
CA ILE A 241 -2.60 11.64 6.29
C ILE A 241 -2.35 12.04 4.82
N LYS A 242 -1.49 13.05 4.58
CA LYS A 242 -1.12 13.46 3.22
C LYS A 242 -0.45 12.35 2.42
N LYS A 243 0.45 11.58 3.05
CA LYS A 243 1.04 10.39 2.42
C LYS A 243 -0.02 9.32 2.11
N CYS A 244 -1.04 9.13 2.95
CA CYS A 244 -2.15 8.21 2.63
C CYS A 244 -2.85 8.62 1.33
N ILE A 245 -3.14 9.91 1.16
CA ILE A 245 -3.74 10.43 -0.08
C ILE A 245 -2.86 10.10 -1.29
N ASP A 246 -1.55 10.32 -1.18
CA ASP A 246 -0.61 9.99 -2.26
C ASP A 246 -0.56 8.48 -2.57
N ILE A 247 -0.60 7.61 -1.56
CA ILE A 247 -0.60 6.15 -1.75
C ILE A 247 -1.87 5.71 -2.48
N LEU A 248 -3.03 6.22 -2.07
CA LEU A 248 -4.32 5.88 -2.68
C LEU A 248 -4.36 6.32 -4.15
N LEU A 249 -3.94 7.55 -4.45
CA LEU A 249 -3.89 8.03 -5.83
C LEU A 249 -2.88 7.26 -6.69
N LYS A 250 -1.73 6.86 -6.13
CA LYS A 250 -0.74 6.04 -6.83
C LYS A 250 -1.22 4.63 -7.14
N SER A 251 -2.22 4.11 -6.41
CA SER A 251 -2.83 2.81 -6.75
C SER A 251 -3.46 2.80 -8.15
N GLY A 252 -3.91 3.97 -8.63
CA GLY A 252 -4.56 4.11 -9.94
C GLY A 252 -5.89 3.37 -10.07
N VAL A 253 -6.43 2.76 -9.00
CA VAL A 253 -7.66 1.95 -9.05
C VAL A 253 -8.86 2.79 -9.48
N ALA A 254 -8.97 4.01 -8.96
CA ALA A 254 -10.06 4.92 -9.29
C ALA A 254 -10.07 5.34 -10.77
N ASP A 255 -8.90 5.34 -11.43
CA ASP A 255 -8.75 5.76 -12.83
C ASP A 255 -8.98 4.61 -13.83
N ARG A 256 -9.23 3.38 -13.37
CA ARG A 256 -9.48 2.23 -14.24
C ARG A 256 -10.93 2.18 -14.71
N ASP A 257 -11.16 1.67 -15.92
CA ASP A 257 -12.53 1.40 -16.42
C ASP A 257 -13.13 0.10 -15.84
N ASP A 258 -12.44 -0.55 -14.90
CA ASP A 258 -12.86 -1.79 -14.27
C ASP A 258 -13.67 -1.54 -12.99
N GLU A 259 -14.99 -1.50 -13.15
CA GLU A 259 -15.92 -1.28 -12.04
C GLU A 259 -15.96 -2.42 -11.01
N ASP A 260 -15.62 -3.65 -11.40
CA ASP A 260 -15.59 -4.78 -10.45
C ASP A 260 -14.30 -4.76 -9.62
N LEU A 261 -13.17 -4.34 -10.19
CA LEU A 261 -11.94 -4.09 -9.44
C LEU A 261 -12.11 -2.92 -8.46
N LYS A 262 -12.72 -1.82 -8.90
CA LYS A 262 -13.08 -0.68 -8.04
C LYS A 262 -13.94 -1.12 -6.87
N TYR A 263 -14.98 -1.92 -7.15
CA TYR A 263 -15.83 -2.49 -6.11
C TYR A 263 -15.03 -3.37 -5.14
N LEU A 264 -14.17 -4.25 -5.67
CA LEU A 264 -13.33 -5.12 -4.85
C LEU A 264 -12.42 -4.30 -3.92
N PHE A 265 -11.82 -3.22 -4.40
CA PHE A 265 -10.98 -2.33 -3.61
C PHE A 265 -11.74 -1.73 -2.41
N LEU A 266 -12.90 -1.15 -2.65
CA LEU A 266 -13.70 -0.50 -1.59
C LEU A 266 -14.22 -1.51 -0.55
N ARG A 267 -14.36 -2.79 -0.89
CA ARG A 267 -14.73 -3.83 0.08
C ARG A 267 -13.69 -4.02 1.19
N PHE A 268 -12.47 -3.56 0.99
CA PHE A 268 -11.38 -3.66 1.96
C PHE A 268 -11.07 -2.33 2.68
N GLU A 269 -11.87 -1.27 2.47
CA GLU A 269 -11.66 0.07 3.06
C GLU A 269 -11.44 0.03 4.58
N LYS A 270 -12.12 -0.90 5.27
CA LYS A 270 -12.06 -0.99 6.73
C LYS A 270 -10.73 -1.55 7.18
N GLU A 271 -10.21 -2.56 6.48
CA GLU A 271 -8.95 -3.23 6.78
C GLU A 271 -7.75 -2.35 6.44
N MET A 272 -7.86 -1.49 5.42
CA MET A 272 -6.79 -0.60 4.95
C MET A 272 -6.28 0.39 6.00
N LEU A 273 -7.07 0.67 7.05
CA LEU A 273 -6.74 1.66 8.09
C LEU A 273 -7.14 1.19 9.49
N ASP A 274 -7.16 -0.12 9.73
CA ASP A 274 -7.39 -0.70 11.05
C ASP A 274 -6.08 -0.76 11.84
N THR A 275 -5.65 0.38 12.38
CA THR A 275 -4.35 0.50 13.04
C THR A 275 -4.38 1.39 14.28
N ASN A 276 -3.55 1.02 15.26
CA ASN A 276 -3.17 1.86 16.40
C ASN A 276 -1.85 2.61 16.16
N GLY A 277 -1.24 2.46 14.98
CA GLY A 277 0.05 3.04 14.59
C GLY A 277 -0.07 4.13 13.52
N GLU A 278 1.04 4.44 12.84
CA GLU A 278 1.06 5.50 11.81
C GLU A 278 0.26 5.05 10.58
N VAL A 279 -0.78 5.83 10.22
CA VAL A 279 -1.75 5.45 9.17
C VAL A 279 -1.09 5.24 7.80
N SER A 280 -0.12 6.08 7.42
CA SER A 280 0.56 5.92 6.12
C SER A 280 1.43 4.68 6.07
N ALA A 281 2.16 4.37 7.14
CA ALA A 281 3.01 3.20 7.20
C ALA A 281 2.18 1.91 7.13
N PHE A 282 1.05 1.90 7.86
CA PHE A 282 0.11 0.80 7.82
C PHE A 282 -0.53 0.63 6.43
N LEU A 283 -1.03 1.71 5.84
CA LEU A 283 -1.63 1.67 4.49
C LEU A 283 -0.61 1.22 3.44
N SER A 284 0.62 1.74 3.46
CA SER A 284 1.68 1.27 2.55
C SER A 284 1.93 -0.24 2.68
N SER A 285 2.00 -0.75 3.92
CA SER A 285 2.18 -2.17 4.17
C SER A 285 0.99 -2.99 3.67
N TYR A 286 -0.23 -2.51 3.90
CA TYR A 286 -1.45 -3.17 3.41
C TYR A 286 -1.46 -3.24 1.88
N MET A 287 -1.13 -2.13 1.21
CA MET A 287 -1.09 -2.06 -0.24
C MET A 287 -0.11 -3.08 -0.81
N ALA A 288 1.14 -3.11 -0.32
CA ALA A 288 2.18 -3.99 -0.82
C ALA A 288 1.93 -5.48 -0.50
N ASN A 289 1.46 -5.79 0.71
CA ASN A 289 1.38 -7.19 1.17
C ASN A 289 0.01 -7.84 0.93
N THR A 290 -1.04 -7.05 0.74
CA THR A 290 -2.42 -7.56 0.63
C THR A 290 -3.07 -7.16 -0.68
N TRP A 291 -3.13 -5.86 -0.98
CA TRP A 291 -3.85 -5.37 -2.17
C TRP A 291 -3.13 -5.73 -3.47
N GLU A 292 -1.85 -5.39 -3.64
CA GLU A 292 -1.09 -5.65 -4.87
C GLU A 292 -1.10 -7.14 -5.27
N PRO A 293 -0.84 -8.11 -4.35
CA PRO A 293 -0.97 -9.52 -4.68
C PRO A 293 -2.39 -9.95 -5.06
N LEU A 294 -3.42 -9.36 -4.45
CA LEU A 294 -4.82 -9.66 -4.77
C LEU A 294 -5.19 -9.12 -6.15
N GLU A 295 -4.74 -7.91 -6.46
CA GLU A 295 -4.93 -7.23 -7.74
C GLU A 295 -4.27 -8.01 -8.89
N ILE A 296 -3.03 -8.49 -8.70
CA ILE A 296 -2.34 -9.33 -9.69
C ILE A 296 -3.18 -10.59 -10.01
N LYS A 297 -3.66 -11.30 -8.98
CA LYS A 297 -4.50 -12.49 -9.16
C LYS A 297 -5.81 -12.16 -9.86
N TYR A 298 -6.45 -11.04 -9.49
CA TYR A 298 -7.66 -10.57 -10.15
C TYR A 298 -7.40 -10.32 -11.65
N ASN A 299 -6.32 -9.63 -11.99
CA ASN A 299 -5.97 -9.32 -13.38
C ASN A 299 -5.66 -10.61 -14.17
N ASN A 300 -4.93 -11.57 -13.60
CA ASN A 300 -4.68 -12.87 -14.23
C ASN A 300 -5.99 -13.62 -14.55
N ILE A 301 -6.93 -13.62 -13.59
CA ILE A 301 -8.26 -14.22 -13.78
C ILE A 301 -8.98 -13.50 -14.91
N LYS A 302 -9.02 -12.17 -14.87
CA LYS A 302 -9.69 -11.36 -15.89
C LYS A 302 -9.14 -11.61 -17.28
N GLU A 303 -7.82 -11.55 -17.46
CA GLU A 303 -7.14 -11.83 -18.73
C GLU A 303 -7.49 -13.22 -19.27
N PHE A 304 -7.48 -14.24 -18.40
CA PHE A 304 -7.85 -15.61 -18.78
C PHE A 304 -9.31 -15.71 -19.25
N TYR A 305 -10.26 -15.06 -18.56
CA TYR A 305 -11.68 -15.14 -18.91
C TYR A 305 -12.11 -14.22 -20.05
N ASP A 306 -11.43 -13.08 -20.24
CA ASP A 306 -11.65 -12.16 -21.36
C ASP A 306 -11.14 -12.73 -22.69
N SER A 307 -10.19 -13.67 -22.64
CA SER A 307 -9.73 -14.41 -23.81
C SER A 307 -10.88 -15.22 -24.44
N PRO A 308 -10.97 -15.35 -25.79
CA PRO A 308 -11.99 -16.16 -26.45
C PRO A 308 -11.97 -17.62 -25.98
N THR A 309 -13.16 -18.21 -25.80
CA THR A 309 -13.28 -19.63 -25.45
C THR A 309 -12.85 -20.48 -26.63
N MET A 310 -11.92 -21.39 -26.39
CA MET A 310 -11.41 -22.30 -27.41
C MET A 310 -12.34 -23.49 -27.58
N SER A 311 -12.44 -24.00 -28.81
CA SER A 311 -13.19 -25.22 -29.12
C SER A 311 -12.24 -26.30 -29.61
N PHE A 312 -12.42 -27.52 -29.12
CA PHE A 312 -11.57 -28.65 -29.47
C PHE A 312 -12.39 -29.85 -29.92
N GLU A 313 -12.00 -30.47 -31.02
CA GLU A 313 -12.65 -31.65 -31.58
C GLU A 313 -11.87 -32.91 -31.20
N GLU A 314 -12.44 -33.77 -30.34
CA GLU A 314 -11.74 -34.99 -29.86
C GLU A 314 -11.37 -35.95 -30.99
N SER A 315 -12.05 -35.86 -32.15
CA SER A 315 -11.68 -36.59 -33.36
C SER A 315 -10.25 -36.31 -33.83
N ASP A 316 -9.69 -35.13 -33.52
CA ASP A 316 -8.43 -34.66 -34.08
C ASP A 316 -7.20 -35.40 -33.53
N TRP A 317 -7.35 -36.01 -32.35
CA TRP A 317 -6.32 -36.86 -31.75
C TRP A 317 -6.88 -38.23 -31.36
N LYS A 318 -8.01 -38.60 -31.95
CA LYS A 318 -8.58 -39.94 -31.79
C LYS A 318 -7.59 -40.95 -32.34
N ASP A 319 -7.31 -41.98 -31.56
CA ASP A 319 -6.32 -43.03 -31.85
C ASP A 319 -4.84 -42.58 -31.80
N PHE A 320 -4.57 -41.34 -31.38
CA PHE A 320 -3.21 -40.90 -31.10
C PHE A 320 -2.68 -41.50 -29.80
N GLU A 321 -1.42 -41.96 -29.80
CA GLU A 321 -0.81 -42.64 -28.65
C GLU A 321 -0.82 -41.78 -27.36
N LYS A 322 -0.64 -40.47 -27.51
CA LYS A 322 -0.69 -39.51 -26.40
C LYS A 322 -2.04 -38.77 -26.31
N GLY A 323 -3.07 -39.27 -26.98
CA GLY A 323 -4.40 -38.66 -27.04
C GLY A 323 -5.04 -38.52 -25.65
N ALA A 324 -4.80 -39.45 -24.74
CA ALA A 324 -5.31 -39.39 -23.37
C ALA A 324 -4.79 -38.16 -22.59
N ASP A 325 -3.53 -37.76 -22.81
CA ASP A 325 -2.93 -36.58 -22.17
C ASP A 325 -3.58 -35.28 -22.68
N ILE A 326 -3.91 -35.23 -23.98
CA ILE A 326 -4.63 -34.12 -24.62
C ILE A 326 -6.07 -34.06 -24.09
N THR A 327 -6.80 -35.18 -24.08
CA THR A 327 -8.17 -35.24 -23.55
C THR A 327 -8.22 -34.80 -22.08
N ALA A 328 -7.25 -35.22 -21.26
CA ALA A 328 -7.17 -34.80 -19.86
C ALA A 328 -6.89 -33.29 -19.71
N LEU A 329 -6.07 -32.70 -20.59
CA LEU A 329 -5.81 -31.26 -20.59
C LEU A 329 -7.05 -30.46 -21.02
N VAL A 330 -7.73 -30.88 -22.09
CA VAL A 330 -8.96 -30.24 -22.60
C VAL A 330 -10.09 -30.31 -21.56
N SER A 331 -10.24 -31.44 -20.86
CA SER A 331 -11.20 -31.57 -19.75
C SER A 331 -10.93 -30.56 -18.63
N ASP A 332 -9.66 -30.38 -18.24
CA ASP A 332 -9.30 -29.41 -17.20
C ASP A 332 -9.50 -27.97 -17.68
N TYR A 333 -9.18 -27.66 -18.93
CA TYR A 333 -9.46 -26.36 -19.54
C TYR A 333 -10.96 -26.01 -19.46
N ASN A 334 -11.83 -26.93 -19.89
CA ASN A 334 -13.28 -26.74 -19.86
C ASN A 334 -13.80 -26.57 -18.43
N SER A 335 -13.27 -27.35 -17.49
CA SER A 335 -13.60 -27.24 -16.06
C SER A 335 -13.24 -25.86 -15.51
N VAL A 336 -12.02 -25.37 -15.78
CA VAL A 336 -11.59 -24.04 -15.36
C VAL A 336 -12.43 -22.95 -16.03
N ARG A 337 -12.68 -23.03 -17.35
CA ARG A 337 -13.53 -22.07 -18.08
C ARG A 337 -14.94 -21.94 -17.52
N SER A 338 -15.53 -23.01 -17.01
CA SER A 338 -16.85 -22.98 -16.39
C SER A 338 -16.88 -22.36 -14.98
N GLY A 339 -15.71 -22.15 -14.35
CA GLY A 339 -15.56 -21.84 -12.93
C GLY A 339 -15.26 -20.38 -12.59
N SER A 340 -15.59 -19.41 -13.47
CA SER A 340 -15.24 -18.00 -13.24
C SER A 340 -15.83 -17.44 -11.94
N VAL A 341 -14.99 -16.78 -11.16
CA VAL A 341 -15.39 -16.11 -9.92
C VAL A 341 -15.83 -14.66 -10.14
N LEU A 342 -15.46 -14.04 -11.27
CA LEU A 342 -15.67 -12.60 -11.51
C LEU A 342 -17.15 -12.18 -11.47
N PRO A 343 -18.09 -12.89 -12.14
CA PRO A 343 -19.50 -12.50 -12.13
C PRO A 343 -20.16 -12.55 -10.75
N GLN A 344 -19.56 -13.27 -9.80
CA GLN A 344 -20.09 -13.51 -8.46
C GLN A 344 -19.38 -12.68 -7.37
N LEU A 345 -18.38 -11.86 -7.74
CA LEU A 345 -17.59 -11.08 -6.78
C LEU A 345 -18.46 -10.25 -5.83
N ARG A 346 -19.54 -9.66 -6.35
CA ARG A 346 -20.45 -8.84 -5.56
C ARG A 346 -21.28 -9.65 -4.56
N ALA A 347 -21.53 -10.92 -4.83
CA ALA A 347 -22.32 -11.82 -3.98
C ALA A 347 -21.51 -12.43 -2.83
N PHE A 348 -20.18 -12.48 -2.94
CA PHE A 348 -19.34 -13.06 -1.89
C PHE A 348 -19.25 -12.18 -0.65
N LYS A 349 -19.11 -12.82 0.52
CA LYS A 349 -18.76 -12.14 1.76
C LYS A 349 -17.32 -11.65 1.70
N GLN A 350 -17.02 -10.55 2.40
CA GLN A 350 -15.69 -9.92 2.39
C GLN A 350 -14.59 -10.91 2.80
N GLU A 351 -14.81 -11.65 3.88
CA GLU A 351 -13.89 -12.68 4.41
C GLU A 351 -13.61 -13.85 3.44
N GLU A 352 -14.47 -14.05 2.44
CA GLU A 352 -14.33 -15.12 1.46
C GLU A 352 -13.62 -14.66 0.18
N LEU A 353 -13.62 -13.37 -0.13
CA LEU A 353 -13.18 -12.81 -1.42
C LEU A 353 -11.73 -13.22 -1.76
N ASN A 354 -10.79 -13.00 -0.84
CA ASN A 354 -9.38 -13.32 -1.07
C ASN A 354 -9.17 -14.82 -1.32
N ASN A 355 -9.88 -15.68 -0.59
CA ASN A 355 -9.79 -17.13 -0.75
C ASN A 355 -10.38 -17.58 -2.09
N LYS A 356 -11.51 -17.00 -2.53
CA LYS A 356 -12.15 -17.31 -3.81
C LYS A 356 -11.27 -16.89 -4.99
N ILE A 357 -10.74 -15.67 -4.96
CA ILE A 357 -9.82 -15.16 -5.99
C ILE A 357 -8.54 -16.01 -6.03
N THR A 358 -7.91 -16.25 -4.87
CA THR A 358 -6.69 -17.07 -4.80
C THR A 358 -6.93 -18.51 -5.28
N SER A 359 -8.08 -19.11 -4.96
CA SER A 359 -8.40 -20.45 -5.44
C SER A 359 -8.62 -20.51 -6.95
N CYS A 360 -9.20 -19.46 -7.57
CA CYS A 360 -9.42 -19.42 -9.00
C CYS A 360 -8.10 -19.21 -9.76
N ASP A 361 -7.28 -18.25 -9.33
CA ASP A 361 -5.94 -18.00 -9.90
C ASP A 361 -5.04 -19.24 -9.79
N LYS A 362 -5.12 -19.98 -8.68
CA LYS A 362 -4.42 -21.25 -8.50
C LYS A 362 -4.83 -22.30 -9.55
N LYS A 363 -6.13 -22.46 -9.83
CA LYS A 363 -6.61 -23.40 -10.86
C LYS A 363 -6.10 -23.03 -12.25
N ILE A 364 -6.07 -21.74 -12.59
CA ILE A 364 -5.53 -21.24 -13.86
C ILE A 364 -4.02 -21.54 -13.93
N SER A 365 -3.29 -21.30 -12.85
CA SER A 365 -1.85 -21.60 -12.77
C SER A 365 -1.55 -23.11 -12.87
N GLU A 366 -2.38 -23.95 -12.27
CA GLU A 366 -2.27 -25.42 -12.37
C GLU A 366 -2.57 -25.91 -13.79
N LEU A 367 -3.58 -25.34 -14.46
CA LEU A 367 -3.87 -25.62 -15.87
C LEU A 367 -2.67 -25.28 -16.75
N LYS A 368 -2.06 -24.10 -16.58
CA LYS A 368 -0.89 -23.69 -17.37
C LYS A 368 0.30 -24.64 -17.18
N LYS A 369 0.56 -25.08 -15.95
CA LYS A 369 1.59 -26.10 -15.68
C LYS A 369 1.27 -27.44 -16.35
N LYS A 370 0.00 -27.82 -16.39
CA LYS A 370 -0.43 -29.05 -17.08
C LYS A 370 -0.24 -28.91 -18.59
N GLU A 371 -0.60 -27.76 -19.16
CA GLU A 371 -0.36 -27.44 -20.57
C GLU A 371 1.12 -27.55 -20.92
N ASP A 372 2.02 -26.96 -20.12
CA ASP A 372 3.48 -27.04 -20.34
C ASP A 372 3.99 -28.49 -20.32
N ASN A 373 3.52 -29.31 -19.37
CA ASN A 373 3.91 -30.72 -19.25
C ASN A 373 3.40 -31.56 -20.43
N THR A 374 2.14 -31.37 -20.83
CA THR A 374 1.56 -32.03 -22.01
C THR A 374 2.32 -31.61 -23.27
N SER A 375 2.56 -30.31 -23.44
CA SER A 375 3.35 -29.75 -24.54
C SER A 375 4.71 -30.42 -24.68
N SER A 376 5.48 -30.51 -23.59
CA SER A 376 6.79 -31.19 -23.59
C SER A 376 6.67 -32.65 -24.01
N THR A 377 5.69 -33.38 -23.46
CA THR A 377 5.46 -34.80 -23.76
C THR A 377 5.15 -35.02 -25.25
N ILE A 378 4.28 -34.19 -25.83
CA ILE A 378 3.90 -34.28 -27.24
C ILE A 378 5.07 -33.90 -28.16
N VAL A 379 5.77 -32.81 -27.83
CA VAL A 379 6.94 -32.37 -28.61
C VAL A 379 8.04 -33.44 -28.61
N ASP A 380 8.33 -34.05 -27.47
CA ASP A 380 9.34 -35.11 -27.37
C ASP A 380 8.94 -36.34 -28.18
N PHE A 381 7.66 -36.72 -28.15
CA PHE A 381 7.13 -37.81 -28.98
C PHE A 381 7.33 -37.54 -30.48
N PHE A 382 6.99 -36.34 -30.97
CA PHE A 382 7.17 -36.01 -32.39
C PHE A 382 8.64 -35.89 -32.79
N LYS A 383 9.52 -35.41 -31.90
CA LYS A 383 10.98 -35.44 -32.11
C LYS A 383 11.51 -36.86 -32.24
N GLU A 384 10.98 -37.80 -31.46
CA GLU A 384 11.34 -39.22 -31.55
C GLU A 384 10.91 -39.82 -32.90
N ILE A 385 9.69 -39.51 -33.36
CA ILE A 385 9.22 -39.90 -34.69
C ILE A 385 10.15 -39.37 -35.77
N LEU A 386 10.46 -38.06 -35.77
CA LEU A 386 11.38 -37.46 -36.73
C LEU A 386 12.75 -38.14 -36.69
N THR A 387 13.29 -38.37 -35.50
CA THR A 387 14.60 -39.03 -35.32
C THR A 387 14.60 -40.43 -35.91
N THR A 388 13.58 -41.23 -35.59
CA THR A 388 13.46 -42.61 -36.07
C THR A 388 13.37 -42.67 -37.60
N TYR A 389 12.53 -41.83 -38.21
CA TYR A 389 12.35 -41.87 -39.66
C TYR A 389 13.47 -41.15 -40.42
N ASN A 390 14.14 -40.15 -39.84
CA ASN A 390 15.34 -39.58 -40.44
C ASN A 390 16.51 -40.58 -40.44
N ASN A 391 16.66 -41.40 -39.39
CA ASN A 391 17.65 -42.48 -39.36
C ASN A 391 17.37 -43.57 -40.43
N LYS A 392 16.10 -43.76 -40.80
CA LYS A 392 15.67 -44.69 -41.86
C LYS A 392 15.74 -44.10 -43.27
N LYS A 393 15.98 -42.79 -43.42
CA LYS A 393 16.05 -42.09 -44.72
C LYS A 393 17.09 -42.68 -45.69
N PRO A 394 18.33 -43.03 -45.27
CA PRO A 394 19.32 -43.60 -46.17
C PRO A 394 18.92 -44.97 -46.73
N LEU A 395 18.17 -45.77 -45.95
CA LEU A 395 17.64 -47.05 -46.41
C LEU A 395 16.61 -46.82 -47.53
N LEU A 396 15.61 -45.97 -47.27
CA LEU A 396 14.56 -45.70 -48.27
C LEU A 396 15.14 -45.14 -49.56
N LEU A 397 16.15 -44.27 -49.47
CA LEU A 397 16.83 -43.72 -50.65
C LEU A 397 17.44 -44.84 -51.52
N LYS A 398 18.15 -45.79 -50.92
CA LYS A 398 18.73 -46.94 -51.65
C LYS A 398 17.67 -47.83 -52.30
N LEU A 399 16.52 -48.01 -51.64
CA LEU A 399 15.43 -48.82 -52.18
C LEU A 399 14.79 -48.12 -53.38
N VAL A 400 14.55 -46.82 -53.28
CA VAL A 400 13.93 -46.01 -54.33
C VAL A 400 14.87 -45.83 -55.54
N GLU A 401 16.19 -45.75 -55.33
CA GLU A 401 17.18 -45.77 -56.42
C GLU A 401 17.10 -47.05 -57.28
N LYS A 402 16.73 -48.18 -56.66
CA LYS A 402 16.49 -49.45 -57.36
C LYS A 402 15.08 -49.56 -57.95
N HIS A 403 14.13 -48.78 -57.42
CA HIS A 403 12.70 -48.79 -57.76
C HIS A 403 12.20 -47.36 -58.02
N PRO A 404 12.53 -46.74 -59.17
CA PRO A 404 12.24 -45.33 -59.45
C PRO A 404 10.75 -44.96 -59.35
N GLU A 405 9.84 -45.92 -59.56
CA GLU A 405 8.40 -45.76 -59.38
C GLU A 405 7.99 -45.36 -57.95
N LEU A 406 8.84 -45.64 -56.95
CA LEU A 406 8.60 -45.31 -55.54
C LEU A 406 9.08 -43.91 -55.15
N GLN A 407 9.72 -43.16 -56.05
CA GLN A 407 10.27 -41.82 -55.75
C GLN A 407 9.20 -40.86 -55.22
N SER A 408 7.99 -40.90 -55.79
CA SER A 408 6.88 -40.05 -55.34
C SER A 408 6.48 -40.29 -53.88
N LYS A 409 6.56 -41.54 -53.40
CA LYS A 409 6.28 -41.93 -52.00
C LYS A 409 7.42 -41.50 -51.07
N TYR A 410 8.66 -41.59 -51.54
CA TYR A 410 9.80 -41.06 -50.77
C TYR A 410 9.71 -39.55 -50.60
N ASP A 411 9.42 -38.84 -51.70
CA ASP A 411 9.29 -37.39 -51.70
C ASP A 411 8.10 -36.95 -50.83
N SER A 412 6.99 -37.71 -50.78
CA SER A 412 5.87 -37.38 -49.89
C SER A 412 6.19 -37.48 -48.40
N ILE A 413 7.28 -38.16 -48.03
CA ILE A 413 7.80 -38.15 -46.65
C ILE A 413 8.76 -36.98 -46.44
N TYR A 414 9.79 -36.87 -47.29
CA TYR A 414 10.99 -36.06 -47.00
C TYR A 414 11.18 -34.79 -47.82
N ALA A 415 10.39 -34.55 -48.89
CA ALA A 415 10.55 -33.34 -49.68
C ALA A 415 10.09 -32.10 -48.89
N GLN A 416 10.59 -30.92 -49.27
CA GLN A 416 10.21 -29.65 -48.64
C GLN A 416 8.68 -29.47 -48.66
N GLY A 417 8.10 -29.14 -47.51
CA GLY A 417 6.66 -28.91 -47.38
C GLY A 417 5.83 -30.20 -47.39
N LYS A 418 6.46 -31.33 -47.04
CA LYS A 418 5.80 -32.63 -46.83
C LYS A 418 5.91 -33.05 -45.37
N CYS A 419 5.57 -34.31 -45.09
CA CYS A 419 5.28 -34.79 -43.74
C CYS A 419 6.34 -34.42 -42.69
N THR A 420 7.64 -34.64 -42.98
CA THR A 420 8.68 -34.29 -42.00
C THR A 420 8.79 -32.78 -41.76
N THR A 421 8.63 -31.96 -42.81
CA THR A 421 8.63 -30.49 -42.69
C THR A 421 7.42 -30.00 -41.90
N THR A 422 6.23 -30.58 -42.10
CA THR A 422 5.03 -30.22 -41.31
C THR A 422 5.25 -30.48 -39.83
N ILE A 423 5.77 -31.66 -39.47
CA ILE A 423 6.03 -32.02 -38.08
C ILE A 423 7.09 -31.10 -37.46
N GLU A 424 8.17 -30.78 -38.19
CA GLU A 424 9.20 -29.83 -37.73
C GLU A 424 8.61 -28.43 -37.48
N ASN A 425 7.79 -27.93 -38.40
CA ASN A 425 7.11 -26.64 -38.25
C ASN A 425 6.11 -26.64 -37.09
N GLY A 426 5.37 -27.73 -36.90
CA GLY A 426 4.43 -27.90 -35.79
C GLY A 426 5.14 -27.89 -34.45
N ILE A 427 6.28 -28.61 -34.31
CA ILE A 427 7.13 -28.54 -33.11
C ILE A 427 7.56 -27.10 -32.82
N ASN A 428 8.06 -26.39 -33.83
CA ASN A 428 8.51 -25.01 -33.66
C ASN A 428 7.35 -24.08 -33.24
N THR A 429 6.15 -24.31 -33.79
CA THR A 429 4.94 -23.55 -33.47
C THR A 429 4.54 -23.76 -32.01
N ILE A 430 4.50 -25.00 -31.55
CA ILE A 430 4.19 -25.35 -30.16
C ILE A 430 5.23 -24.73 -29.21
N GLN A 431 6.52 -24.84 -29.54
CA GLN A 431 7.60 -24.32 -28.68
C GLN A 431 7.63 -22.79 -28.61
N ALA A 432 7.12 -22.10 -29.64
CA ALA A 432 7.07 -20.64 -29.68
C ALA A 432 5.80 -20.05 -29.06
N GLY A 433 4.77 -20.86 -28.79
CA GLY A 433 3.44 -20.40 -28.42
C GLY A 433 2.74 -21.24 -27.35
N SER A 434 1.41 -21.13 -27.29
CA SER A 434 0.55 -21.94 -26.43
C SER A 434 0.21 -23.25 -27.12
N PHE A 435 0.28 -24.35 -26.36
CA PHE A 435 -0.10 -25.68 -26.86
C PHE A 435 -1.61 -25.75 -27.13
N LEU A 436 -2.44 -25.13 -26.29
CA LEU A 436 -3.88 -25.06 -26.50
C LEU A 436 -4.24 -24.29 -27.77
N VAL A 437 -3.54 -23.19 -28.07
CA VAL A 437 -3.72 -22.46 -29.35
C VAL A 437 -3.34 -23.35 -30.53
N ALA A 438 -2.17 -24.00 -30.48
CA ALA A 438 -1.73 -24.91 -31.55
C ALA A 438 -2.71 -26.10 -31.74
N LEU A 439 -3.35 -26.55 -30.67
CA LEU A 439 -4.37 -27.58 -30.71
C LEU A 439 -5.64 -27.09 -31.42
N GLU A 440 -6.15 -25.90 -31.07
CA GLU A 440 -7.34 -25.31 -31.70
C GLU A 440 -7.12 -24.97 -33.19
N GLU A 441 -5.91 -24.50 -33.55
CA GLU A 441 -5.56 -24.16 -34.93
C GLU A 441 -5.35 -25.39 -35.84
N GLY A 442 -5.46 -26.61 -35.30
CA GLY A 442 -5.30 -27.86 -36.05
C GLY A 442 -3.84 -28.28 -36.29
N THR A 443 -2.87 -27.59 -35.70
CA THR A 443 -1.44 -27.94 -35.86
C THR A 443 -1.18 -29.38 -35.39
N ILE A 444 -1.75 -29.78 -34.25
CA ILE A 444 -1.59 -31.13 -33.71
C ILE A 444 -2.24 -32.18 -34.62
N PHE A 445 -3.41 -31.88 -35.18
CA PHE A 445 -4.10 -32.75 -36.14
C PHE A 445 -3.25 -33.01 -37.38
N ASP A 446 -2.68 -31.96 -37.97
CA ASP A 446 -1.81 -32.05 -39.14
C ASP A 446 -0.57 -32.90 -38.83
N MET A 447 0.05 -32.69 -37.67
CA MET A 447 1.20 -33.49 -37.23
C MET A 447 0.86 -34.97 -37.05
N ILE A 448 -0.30 -35.30 -36.48
CA ILE A 448 -0.78 -36.68 -36.31
C ILE A 448 -1.05 -37.32 -37.68
N THR A 449 -1.71 -36.60 -38.57
CA THR A 449 -2.01 -37.04 -39.94
C THR A 449 -0.73 -37.36 -40.70
N ASP A 450 0.25 -36.45 -40.65
CA ASP A 450 1.53 -36.63 -41.33
C ASP A 450 2.37 -37.72 -40.67
N MET A 451 2.34 -37.89 -39.35
CA MET A 451 2.97 -39.05 -38.69
C MET A 451 2.38 -40.37 -39.22
N ASN A 452 1.05 -40.48 -39.30
CA ASN A 452 0.41 -41.68 -39.81
C ASN A 452 0.75 -41.92 -41.28
N SER A 453 0.82 -40.85 -42.09
CA SER A 453 1.27 -40.89 -43.48
C SER A 453 2.72 -41.38 -43.60
N ILE A 454 3.64 -40.91 -42.74
CA ILE A 454 5.02 -41.39 -42.69
C ILE A 454 5.06 -42.89 -42.38
N LYS A 455 4.36 -43.35 -41.33
CA LYS A 455 4.31 -44.77 -40.92
C LYS A 455 3.80 -45.66 -42.05
N ASN A 456 2.68 -45.28 -42.69
CA ASN A 456 2.06 -46.05 -43.76
C ASN A 456 2.92 -46.05 -45.02
N THR A 457 3.37 -44.88 -45.47
CA THR A 457 4.16 -44.73 -46.70
C THR A 457 5.51 -45.44 -46.57
N PHE A 458 6.14 -45.40 -45.39
CA PHE A 458 7.36 -46.16 -45.11
C PHE A 458 7.12 -47.66 -45.32
N LEU A 459 6.07 -48.22 -44.72
CA LEU A 459 5.72 -49.64 -44.88
C LEU A 459 5.38 -50.00 -46.34
N GLU A 460 4.68 -49.12 -47.05
CA GLU A 460 4.36 -49.32 -48.46
C GLU A 460 5.61 -49.35 -49.35
N ILE A 461 6.57 -48.45 -49.12
CA ILE A 461 7.86 -48.47 -49.85
C ILE A 461 8.56 -49.80 -49.61
N LEU A 462 8.64 -50.27 -48.35
CA LEU A 462 9.28 -51.55 -48.04
C LEU A 462 8.61 -52.73 -48.75
N LYS A 463 7.27 -52.80 -48.74
CA LYS A 463 6.55 -53.88 -49.43
C LYS A 463 6.82 -53.83 -50.94
N GLN A 464 6.71 -52.66 -51.56
CA GLN A 464 6.84 -52.53 -53.01
C GLN A 464 8.30 -52.64 -53.50
N SER A 465 9.30 -52.53 -52.61
CA SER A 465 10.72 -52.63 -52.93
C SER A 465 11.30 -54.05 -52.79
N GLN A 466 10.53 -55.09 -53.14
CA GLN A 466 10.93 -56.51 -53.06
C GLN A 466 11.21 -57.04 -51.63
N LEU A 467 10.85 -56.31 -50.58
CA LEU A 467 10.91 -56.80 -49.19
C LEU A 467 9.55 -57.29 -48.67
N GLU A 468 8.56 -57.44 -49.55
CA GLU A 468 7.18 -57.79 -49.17
C GLU A 468 7.10 -59.11 -48.41
N GLU A 469 7.78 -60.16 -48.88
CA GLU A 469 7.74 -61.48 -48.25
C GLU A 469 8.39 -61.47 -46.86
N GLN A 470 9.50 -60.73 -46.73
CA GLN A 470 10.27 -60.56 -45.49
C GLN A 470 9.46 -59.76 -44.47
N ILE A 471 8.79 -58.69 -44.89
CA ILE A 471 7.92 -57.86 -44.03
C ILE A 471 6.64 -58.60 -43.65
N ASN A 472 6.01 -59.32 -44.58
CA ASN A 472 4.82 -60.13 -44.27
C ASN A 472 5.15 -61.28 -43.32
N TRP A 473 6.32 -61.91 -43.49
CA TRP A 473 6.82 -62.90 -42.54
C TRP A 473 7.06 -62.27 -41.16
N LEU A 474 7.75 -61.11 -41.08
CA LEU A 474 7.99 -60.43 -39.81
C LEU A 474 6.68 -60.10 -39.08
N ASN A 475 5.67 -59.61 -39.81
CA ASN A 475 4.35 -59.29 -39.24
C ASN A 475 3.50 -60.52 -38.90
N SER A 476 3.87 -61.72 -39.40
CA SER A 476 3.20 -62.97 -39.04
C SER A 476 3.69 -63.55 -37.70
N LEU A 477 4.80 -63.03 -37.17
CA LEU A 477 5.33 -63.47 -35.89
C LEU A 477 4.50 -62.86 -34.75
N GLU A 478 4.00 -63.73 -33.86
CA GLU A 478 3.26 -63.30 -32.66
C GLU A 478 4.19 -62.82 -31.53
N SER A 479 5.50 -63.05 -31.65
CA SER A 479 6.51 -62.74 -30.65
C SER A 479 7.80 -62.22 -31.30
N THR A 480 8.55 -61.42 -30.55
CA THR A 480 9.93 -61.01 -30.91
C THR A 480 10.95 -62.14 -30.71
N GLU A 481 10.57 -63.24 -30.05
CA GLU A 481 11.36 -64.45 -29.95
C GLU A 481 11.09 -65.36 -31.16
N ILE A 482 12.13 -65.65 -31.94
CA ILE A 482 12.04 -66.50 -33.13
C ILE A 482 12.46 -67.92 -32.73
N ASP A 483 11.51 -68.85 -32.73
CA ASP A 483 11.79 -70.26 -32.53
C ASP A 483 12.39 -70.92 -33.80
N ASN A 484 12.82 -72.17 -33.68
CA ASN A 484 13.41 -72.91 -34.80
C ASN A 484 12.43 -73.15 -35.97
N GLU A 485 11.12 -73.15 -35.74
CA GLU A 485 10.12 -73.40 -36.80
C GLU A 485 9.88 -72.15 -37.64
N HIS A 486 10.00 -70.97 -37.03
CA HIS A 486 9.81 -69.69 -37.68
C HIS A 486 11.13 -69.06 -38.17
N PHE A 487 12.28 -69.63 -37.85
CA PHE A 487 13.60 -69.11 -38.23
C PHE A 487 13.85 -69.14 -39.75
N LYS A 488 13.83 -67.96 -40.38
CA LYS A 488 14.17 -67.77 -41.81
C LYS A 488 15.49 -67.02 -41.97
N PRO A 489 16.64 -67.70 -42.11
CA PRO A 489 17.96 -67.07 -42.10
C PRO A 489 18.16 -66.06 -43.24
N GLU A 490 17.62 -66.33 -44.42
CA GLU A 490 17.72 -65.43 -45.59
C GLU A 490 16.96 -64.12 -45.33
N PHE A 491 15.73 -64.22 -44.80
CA PHE A 491 14.89 -63.06 -44.48
C PHE A 491 15.52 -62.25 -43.35
N ILE A 492 16.01 -62.91 -42.30
CA ILE A 492 16.69 -62.27 -41.18
C ILE A 492 17.96 -61.54 -41.64
N SER A 493 18.79 -62.19 -42.46
CA SER A 493 20.01 -61.58 -43.00
C SER A 493 19.70 -60.33 -43.82
N GLU A 494 18.66 -60.39 -44.65
CA GLU A 494 18.25 -59.27 -45.48
C GLU A 494 17.66 -58.11 -44.66
N LEU A 495 16.82 -58.40 -43.67
CA LEU A 495 16.27 -57.39 -42.77
C LEU A 495 17.35 -56.73 -41.89
N VAL A 496 18.31 -57.50 -41.39
CA VAL A 496 19.45 -56.98 -40.60
C VAL A 496 20.37 -56.14 -41.46
N SER A 497 20.72 -56.59 -42.67
CA SER A 497 21.62 -55.85 -43.58
C SER A 497 21.01 -54.52 -44.04
N ASN A 498 19.68 -54.44 -44.11
CA ASN A 498 18.95 -53.21 -44.37
C ASN A 498 18.68 -52.38 -43.10
N GLY A 499 19.09 -52.83 -41.91
CA GLY A 499 18.91 -52.11 -40.66
C GLY A 499 17.45 -52.01 -40.20
N LEU A 500 16.59 -52.92 -40.66
CA LEU A 500 15.17 -52.97 -40.32
C LEU A 500 14.90 -53.70 -39.00
N ILE A 501 15.79 -54.62 -38.62
CA ILE A 501 15.74 -55.35 -37.35
C ILE A 501 17.12 -55.39 -36.71
N THR A 502 17.15 -55.56 -35.39
CA THR A 502 18.36 -55.86 -34.62
C THR A 502 18.19 -57.21 -33.93
N LEU A 503 19.22 -58.05 -33.95
CA LEU A 503 19.21 -59.35 -33.28
C LEU A 503 19.86 -59.24 -31.90
N SER A 504 19.18 -59.73 -30.88
CA SER A 504 19.73 -59.93 -29.54
C SER A 504 19.73 -61.41 -29.21
N PHE A 505 20.87 -61.94 -28.75
CA PHE A 505 21.03 -63.34 -28.39
C PHE A 505 21.06 -63.49 -26.87
N LYS A 506 20.20 -64.35 -26.32
CA LYS A 506 20.22 -64.75 -24.91
C LYS A 506 20.76 -66.17 -24.81
N LYS A 507 21.83 -66.35 -24.03
CA LYS A 507 22.39 -67.68 -23.75
C LYS A 507 21.68 -68.29 -22.54
N GLU A 508 21.03 -69.43 -22.73
CA GLU A 508 20.46 -70.24 -21.66
C GLU A 508 21.32 -71.49 -21.46
N PHE A 509 21.52 -71.90 -20.20
CA PHE A 509 22.43 -72.99 -19.81
C PHE A 509 21.68 -74.29 -19.54
#